data_AF-A0A7Y6F516-F1
#
_entry.id   AF-A0A7Y6F516-F1
#
_cell.length_a   1.000
_cell.length_b   1.000
_cell.length_c   1.000
_cell.angle_alpha   90.00
_cell.angle_beta   90.00
_cell.angle_gamma   90.00
#
_symmetry.space_group_name_H-M   'P 1'
#
loop_
_entity.id
_entity.type
_entity.pdbx_description
1 polymer ?
#
loop_
_entity_poly.entity_id
_entity_poly.type
_entity_poly.pdbx_seq_one_letter_code
_entity_poly.pdbx_strand_id
1 'polypeptide(L)'
;MPTTDLYGQGIPLAALTDGPDIPKAIADLAGGVIPKLALPYASASVRGATLVGDRAPRAGMITWLQDVKRLDVYDGSQWVAVSTGASLWTTISLASGFAHNGNNNGTLQYRLLNISGEDSLQFRGAVARASWPTTPEGNYVLNAAALPAAVRPQTLRTVTVPCSDASSDRIALKLDVQTNGFLNVFGTGAKVKPPWISLNGTIVSL
;
A
#
# COMPACT_ATOMS: atom_id res chain seq x y z
N MET A 1 16.86 41.43 0.49
CA MET A 1 15.76 40.45 0.31
C MET A 1 16.02 39.29 1.24
N PRO A 2 15.00 38.71 1.89
CA PRO A 2 15.19 37.51 2.71
C PRO A 2 15.76 36.41 1.83
N THR A 3 16.96 35.93 2.17
CA THR A 3 17.57 34.77 1.52
C THR A 3 16.98 33.50 2.13
N THR A 4 16.65 32.51 1.30
CA THR A 4 16.17 31.20 1.77
C THR A 4 17.25 30.14 1.62
N ASP A 5 17.01 28.97 2.23
CA ASP A 5 17.89 27.81 2.09
C ASP A 5 18.15 27.40 0.64
N LEU A 6 19.28 26.72 0.46
CA LEU A 6 19.76 26.24 -0.83
C LEU A 6 18.99 25.02 -1.35
N TYR A 7 18.22 24.32 -0.52
CA TYR A 7 17.52 23.09 -0.90
C TYR A 7 16.09 23.34 -1.39
N GLY A 8 15.67 24.60 -1.49
CA GLY A 8 14.35 24.99 -1.99
C GLY A 8 13.24 24.74 -0.97
N GLN A 9 13.57 24.60 0.30
CA GLN A 9 12.58 24.37 1.35
C GLN A 9 11.84 25.66 1.76
N GLY A 10 12.36 26.83 1.41
CA GLY A 10 11.83 28.12 1.82
C GLY A 10 12.07 28.40 3.30
N ILE A 11 13.15 27.87 3.88
CA ILE A 11 13.59 28.21 5.25
C ILE A 11 14.28 29.58 5.18
N PRO A 12 13.77 30.60 5.89
CA PRO A 12 14.38 31.92 5.90
C PRO A 12 15.75 31.86 6.61
N LEU A 13 16.74 32.54 6.04
CA LEU A 13 18.06 32.72 6.63
C LEU A 13 18.19 34.14 7.17
N ALA A 14 18.82 34.29 8.33
CA ALA A 14 19.08 35.60 8.93
C ALA A 14 19.94 36.47 7.99
N ALA A 15 19.55 37.73 7.85
CA ALA A 15 20.26 38.72 7.07
C ALA A 15 21.17 39.57 7.97
N LEU A 16 22.25 40.12 7.39
CA LEU A 16 23.15 41.05 8.10
C LEU A 16 22.48 42.37 8.51
N THR A 17 21.26 42.62 8.04
CA THR A 17 20.41 43.76 8.41
C THR A 17 19.52 43.49 9.62
N ASP A 18 19.43 42.24 10.08
CA ASP A 18 18.63 41.87 11.24
C ASP A 18 19.34 42.27 12.53
N GLY A 19 18.58 42.69 13.55
CA GLY A 19 19.16 43.00 14.86
C GLY A 19 19.83 41.77 15.50
N PRO A 20 20.91 41.94 16.28
CA PRO A 20 21.61 40.80 16.90
C PRO A 20 20.75 40.15 17.98
N ASP A 21 20.05 39.07 17.61
CA ASP A 21 19.25 38.22 18.50
C ASP A 21 19.47 36.74 18.15
N ILE A 22 20.47 36.13 18.79
CA ILE A 22 20.84 34.72 18.59
C ILE A 22 19.69 33.77 19.01
N PRO A 23 19.01 33.96 20.16
CA PRO A 23 17.85 33.16 20.52
C PRO A 23 16.75 33.14 19.45
N LYS A 24 16.41 34.32 18.88
CA LYS A 24 15.42 34.41 17.80
C LYS A 24 15.90 33.69 16.54
N ALA A 25 17.15 33.90 16.13
CA ALA A 25 17.70 33.24 14.94
C ALA A 25 17.68 31.70 15.07
N ILE A 26 18.00 31.17 16.26
CA ILE A 26 17.92 29.73 16.53
C ILE A 26 16.47 29.25 16.53
N ALA A 27 15.54 30.01 17.10
CA ALA A 27 14.11 29.66 17.11
C ALA A 27 13.51 29.65 15.69
N ASP A 28 13.85 30.64 14.86
CA ASP A 28 13.40 30.73 13.47
C ASP A 28 13.97 29.58 12.63
N LEU A 29 15.26 29.26 12.81
CA LEU A 29 15.90 28.12 12.16
C LEU A 29 15.25 26.80 12.60
N ALA A 30 15.06 26.59 13.89
CA ALA A 30 14.40 25.41 14.43
C ALA A 30 12.97 25.28 13.90
N GLY A 31 12.20 26.37 13.89
CA GLY A 31 10.84 26.43 13.34
C GLY A 31 10.78 26.16 11.83
N GLY A 32 11.82 26.53 11.08
CA GLY A 32 11.94 26.23 9.66
C GLY A 32 12.41 24.81 9.34
N VAL A 33 13.31 24.24 10.15
CA VAL A 33 13.99 22.97 9.91
C VAL A 33 13.24 21.77 10.50
N ILE A 34 12.80 21.85 11.76
CA ILE A 34 12.14 20.73 12.48
C ILE A 34 10.94 20.16 11.70
N PRO A 35 10.02 20.97 11.14
CA PRO A 35 8.91 20.41 10.36
C PRO A 35 9.33 19.86 8.98
N LYS A 36 10.58 20.10 8.53
CA LYS A 36 11.08 19.79 7.18
C LYS A 36 12.29 18.86 7.18
N LEU A 37 12.42 17.99 8.19
CA LEU A 37 13.48 16.97 8.27
C LEU A 37 13.49 16.05 7.03
N ALA A 38 12.35 15.90 6.35
CA ALA A 38 12.28 15.43 4.97
C ALA A 38 12.07 16.62 4.02
N LEU A 39 12.89 16.73 2.98
CA LEU A 39 12.82 17.81 1.99
C LEU A 39 11.52 17.66 1.15
N PRO A 40 10.55 18.60 1.25
CA PRO A 40 9.31 18.48 0.51
C PRO A 40 9.46 18.96 -0.94
N TYR A 41 8.98 18.18 -1.91
CA TYR A 41 8.93 18.55 -3.33
C TYR A 41 7.53 18.30 -3.91
N ALA A 42 7.13 19.13 -4.88
CA ALA A 42 5.85 18.97 -5.55
C ALA A 42 5.76 17.64 -6.33
N SER A 43 6.88 17.22 -6.95
CA SER A 43 7.00 15.96 -7.69
C SER A 43 8.47 15.51 -7.80
N ALA A 44 8.68 14.27 -8.26
CA ALA A 44 10.01 13.72 -8.52
C ALA A 44 10.80 14.55 -9.55
N SER A 45 10.12 15.13 -10.55
CA SER A 45 10.75 15.98 -11.56
C SER A 45 11.24 17.30 -10.98
N VAL A 46 10.43 17.95 -10.11
CA VAL A 46 10.84 19.18 -9.43
C VAL A 46 12.04 18.92 -8.50
N ARG A 47 12.01 17.81 -7.76
CA ARG A 47 13.17 17.35 -6.98
C ARG A 47 14.41 17.20 -7.85
N GLY A 48 14.32 16.49 -8.97
CA GLY A 48 15.43 16.25 -9.89
C GLY A 48 16.02 17.53 -10.48
N ALA A 49 15.18 18.53 -10.78
CA ALA A 49 15.63 19.84 -11.25
C ALA A 49 16.27 20.71 -10.15
N THR A 50 15.88 20.49 -8.88
CA THR A 50 16.34 21.31 -7.74
C THR A 50 17.65 20.79 -7.16
N LEU A 51 17.79 19.47 -7.06
CA LEU A 51 18.95 18.79 -6.48
C LEU A 51 20.02 18.53 -7.55
N VAL A 52 20.68 19.60 -7.98
CA VAL A 52 21.75 19.59 -8.99
C VAL A 52 22.99 20.35 -8.52
N GLY A 53 24.13 20.09 -9.16
CA GLY A 53 25.41 20.77 -8.84
C GLY A 53 25.82 20.59 -7.38
N ASP A 54 26.11 21.69 -6.69
CA ASP A 54 26.51 21.68 -5.28
C ASP A 54 25.42 21.15 -4.32
N ARG A 55 24.17 21.05 -4.82
CA ARG A 55 22.99 20.54 -4.11
C ARG A 55 22.62 19.13 -4.56
N ALA A 56 23.52 18.44 -5.26
CA ALA A 56 23.28 17.08 -5.71
C ALA A 56 22.88 16.16 -4.55
N PRO A 57 22.01 15.15 -4.80
CA PRO A 57 21.58 14.22 -3.78
C PRO A 57 22.76 13.52 -3.09
N ARG A 58 22.64 13.31 -1.78
CA ARG A 58 23.64 12.60 -0.97
C ARG A 58 23.00 11.38 -0.34
N ALA A 59 23.78 10.32 -0.15
CA ALA A 59 23.28 9.09 0.47
C ALA A 59 22.64 9.40 1.84
N GLY A 60 21.47 8.82 2.09
CA GLY A 60 20.67 9.06 3.29
C GLY A 60 19.79 10.32 3.27
N MET A 61 19.85 11.13 2.21
CA MET A 61 18.94 12.27 2.05
C MET A 61 17.50 11.79 1.86
N ILE A 62 16.54 12.42 2.56
CA ILE A 62 15.13 12.04 2.58
C ILE A 62 14.29 13.15 1.96
N THR A 63 13.35 12.77 1.09
CA THR A 63 12.42 13.69 0.42
C THR A 63 10.98 13.22 0.57
N TRP A 64 10.04 14.17 0.64
CA TRP A 64 8.61 13.90 0.58
C TRP A 64 8.05 14.41 -0.75
N LEU A 65 7.51 13.50 -1.56
CA LEU A 65 6.85 13.83 -2.83
C LEU A 65 5.35 14.05 -2.58
N GLN A 66 4.87 15.26 -2.83
CA GLN A 66 3.50 15.67 -2.48
C GLN A 66 2.45 15.09 -3.43
N ASP A 67 2.76 14.96 -4.71
CA ASP A 67 1.89 14.41 -5.75
C ASP A 67 1.51 12.94 -5.49
N VAL A 68 2.48 12.12 -5.07
CA VAL A 68 2.29 10.69 -4.80
C VAL A 68 2.27 10.36 -3.31
N LYS A 69 2.32 11.37 -2.43
CA LYS A 69 2.32 11.22 -0.96
C LYS A 69 3.32 10.17 -0.47
N ARG A 70 4.56 10.24 -0.96
CA ARG A 70 5.58 9.20 -0.77
C ARG A 70 6.85 9.77 -0.17
N LEU A 71 7.45 9.03 0.75
CA LEU A 71 8.77 9.31 1.29
C LEU A 71 9.81 8.56 0.45
N ASP A 72 10.80 9.26 -0.08
CA ASP A 72 11.91 8.66 -0.83
C ASP A 72 13.24 8.95 -0.11
N VAL A 73 14.16 7.97 -0.09
CA VAL A 73 15.53 8.10 0.40
C VAL A 73 16.52 7.93 -0.75
N TYR A 74 17.56 8.76 -0.82
CA TYR A 74 18.63 8.56 -1.79
C TYR A 74 19.63 7.52 -1.25
N ASP A 75 19.80 6.39 -1.94
CA ASP A 75 20.67 5.29 -1.49
C ASP A 75 22.16 5.52 -1.79
N GLY A 76 22.49 6.62 -2.47
CA GLY A 76 23.83 6.94 -2.98
C GLY A 76 23.92 6.87 -4.50
N SER A 77 22.97 6.21 -5.15
CA SER A 77 22.89 6.06 -6.61
C SER A 77 21.54 6.50 -7.18
N GLN A 78 20.45 6.23 -6.47
CA GLN A 78 19.09 6.53 -6.92
C GLN A 78 18.17 6.85 -5.74
N TRP A 79 17.01 7.43 -6.05
CA TRP A 79 15.94 7.63 -5.09
C TRP A 79 15.11 6.36 -4.96
N VAL A 80 15.01 5.84 -3.74
CA VAL A 80 14.28 4.63 -3.40
C VAL A 80 13.09 4.99 -2.51
N ALA A 81 11.91 4.47 -2.83
CA ALA A 81 10.71 4.67 -2.02
C ALA A 81 10.82 3.96 -0.67
N VAL A 82 10.46 4.66 0.41
CA VAL A 82 10.35 4.08 1.75
C VAL A 82 8.95 3.47 1.89
N SER A 83 8.91 2.14 2.03
CA SER A 83 7.67 1.40 2.28
C SER A 83 7.06 1.80 3.63
N THR A 84 5.84 2.34 3.64
CA THR A 84 5.07 2.60 4.87
C THR A 84 4.01 1.52 5.06
N GLY A 85 4.03 0.82 6.20
CA GLY A 85 3.21 -0.38 6.45
C GLY A 85 1.91 -0.18 7.25
N ALA A 86 1.58 1.05 7.65
CA ALA A 86 0.42 1.32 8.50
C ALA A 86 -0.83 1.68 7.66
N SER A 87 -1.32 0.71 6.88
CA SER A 87 -2.64 0.82 6.24
C SER A 87 -3.68 0.06 7.06
N LEU A 88 -4.77 0.73 7.40
CA LEU A 88 -5.88 0.15 8.16
C LEU A 88 -6.51 -0.99 7.37
N TRP A 89 -6.81 -2.08 8.08
CA TRP A 89 -7.52 -3.21 7.50
C TRP A 89 -8.98 -2.87 7.28
N THR A 90 -9.46 -3.07 6.06
CA THR A 90 -10.86 -2.88 5.68
C THR A 90 -11.54 -4.24 5.52
N THR A 91 -12.67 -4.43 6.20
CA THR A 91 -13.45 -5.67 6.11
C THR A 91 -14.15 -5.78 4.77
N ILE A 92 -14.06 -6.96 4.15
CA ILE A 92 -14.74 -7.27 2.90
C ILE A 92 -16.12 -7.82 3.21
N SER A 93 -17.18 -7.16 2.75
CA SER A 93 -18.53 -7.73 2.79
C SER A 93 -18.59 -8.97 1.90
N LEU A 94 -18.94 -10.12 2.46
CA LEU A 94 -18.96 -11.39 1.74
C LEU A 94 -20.24 -11.60 0.93
N ALA A 95 -20.10 -12.25 -0.22
CA ALA A 95 -21.23 -12.70 -1.02
C ALA A 95 -22.03 -13.80 -0.28
N SER A 96 -23.29 -13.97 -0.68
CA SER A 96 -24.18 -14.95 -0.07
C SER A 96 -23.60 -16.37 -0.09
N GLY A 97 -23.78 -17.11 1.01
CA GLY A 97 -23.26 -18.46 1.20
C GLY A 97 -21.83 -18.53 1.74
N PHE A 98 -21.14 -17.40 1.87
CA PHE A 98 -19.85 -17.32 2.58
C PHE A 98 -20.00 -16.62 3.92
N ALA A 99 -19.23 -17.08 4.90
CA ALA A 99 -19.08 -16.45 6.21
C ALA A 99 -17.61 -16.15 6.48
N HIS A 100 -17.34 -15.22 7.40
CA HIS A 100 -15.98 -14.97 7.85
C HIS A 100 -15.45 -16.11 8.73
N ASN A 101 -14.16 -16.03 9.08
CA ASN A 101 -13.53 -16.87 10.08
C ASN A 101 -13.43 -18.36 9.67
N GLY A 102 -13.21 -18.64 8.38
CA GLY A 102 -12.88 -19.98 7.91
C GLY A 102 -11.69 -20.56 8.66
N ASN A 103 -11.86 -21.76 9.23
CA ASN A 103 -10.81 -22.43 10.03
C ASN A 103 -10.22 -21.53 11.14
N ASN A 104 -11.05 -20.70 11.78
CA ASN A 104 -10.62 -19.77 12.83
C ASN A 104 -9.51 -18.78 12.44
N ASN A 105 -9.42 -18.41 11.16
CA ASN A 105 -8.40 -17.48 10.66
C ASN A 105 -8.83 -16.00 10.67
N GLY A 106 -9.97 -15.68 11.27
CA GLY A 106 -10.47 -14.32 11.40
C GLY A 106 -11.22 -13.79 10.16
N THR A 107 -11.61 -12.52 10.24
CA THR A 107 -12.38 -11.81 9.21
C THR A 107 -11.56 -11.62 7.93
N LEU A 108 -12.19 -11.82 6.77
CA LEU A 108 -11.57 -11.49 5.48
C LEU A 108 -11.47 -9.96 5.34
N GLN A 109 -10.25 -9.47 5.25
CA GLN A 109 -9.95 -8.05 5.16
C GLN A 109 -8.88 -7.78 4.11
N TYR A 110 -8.81 -6.55 3.63
CA TYR A 110 -7.73 -6.07 2.76
C TYR A 110 -7.09 -4.80 3.32
N ARG A 111 -5.88 -4.50 2.84
CA ARG A 111 -5.24 -3.20 3.00
C ARG A 111 -4.36 -2.88 1.79
N LEU A 112 -4.15 -1.59 1.55
CA LEU A 112 -3.19 -1.11 0.56
C LEU A 112 -1.80 -1.03 1.19
N LEU A 113 -0.81 -1.64 0.56
CA LEU A 113 0.59 -1.55 0.94
C LEU A 113 1.36 -0.82 -0.15
N ASN A 114 2.36 -0.05 0.24
CA ASN A 114 3.44 0.29 -0.68
C ASN A 114 4.59 -0.69 -0.45
N ILE A 115 4.92 -1.47 -1.47
CA ILE A 115 6.04 -2.41 -1.46
C ILE A 115 7.05 -1.91 -2.49
N SER A 116 8.15 -1.32 -2.00
CA SER A 116 9.25 -0.85 -2.85
C SER A 116 8.83 0.16 -3.93
N GLY A 117 7.87 1.04 -3.60
CA GLY A 117 7.38 2.07 -4.51
C GLY A 117 6.19 1.63 -5.39
N GLU A 118 5.80 0.36 -5.33
CA GLU A 118 4.62 -0.17 -6.02
C GLU A 118 3.46 -0.37 -5.03
N ASP A 119 2.28 0.08 -5.42
CA ASP A 119 1.08 -0.15 -4.63
C ASP A 119 0.60 -1.60 -4.81
N SER A 120 0.36 -2.26 -3.69
CA SER A 120 -0.02 -3.66 -3.62
C SER A 120 -1.20 -3.86 -2.69
N LEU A 121 -2.13 -4.72 -3.08
CA LEU A 121 -3.26 -5.12 -2.25
C LEU A 121 -2.90 -6.36 -1.46
N GLN A 122 -2.93 -6.27 -0.13
CA GLN A 122 -2.74 -7.42 0.75
C GLN A 122 -4.07 -7.85 1.36
N PHE A 123 -4.27 -9.16 1.43
CA PHE A 123 -5.39 -9.79 2.12
C PHE A 123 -4.96 -10.48 3.42
N ARG A 124 -5.91 -10.61 4.35
CA ARG A 124 -5.83 -11.51 5.50
C ARG A 124 -7.20 -12.08 5.82
N GLY A 125 -7.20 -13.14 6.63
CA GLY A 125 -8.40 -13.83 7.04
C GLY A 125 -8.78 -14.96 6.12
N ALA A 126 -9.94 -15.56 6.40
CA ALA A 126 -10.47 -16.66 5.62
C ALA A 126 -11.99 -16.59 5.54
N VAL A 127 -12.52 -17.24 4.51
CA VAL A 127 -13.96 -17.47 4.35
C VAL A 127 -14.29 -18.91 4.69
N ALA A 128 -15.40 -19.09 5.38
CA ALA A 128 -16.05 -20.37 5.61
C ALA A 128 -17.22 -20.54 4.63
N ARG A 129 -17.52 -21.78 4.29
CA ARG A 129 -18.75 -22.15 3.59
C ARG A 129 -19.30 -23.42 4.21
N ALA A 130 -20.42 -23.29 4.94
CA ALA A 130 -21.00 -24.39 5.71
C ALA A 130 -21.57 -25.49 4.81
N SER A 131 -22.07 -25.14 3.62
CA SER A 131 -22.62 -26.10 2.67
C SER A 131 -22.34 -25.70 1.23
N TRP A 132 -22.14 -26.74 0.42
CA TRP A 132 -21.97 -26.65 -1.02
C TRP A 132 -23.17 -27.26 -1.73
N PRO A 133 -23.61 -26.72 -2.88
CA PRO A 133 -24.52 -27.44 -3.75
C PRO A 133 -23.97 -28.82 -4.12
N THR A 134 -24.84 -29.76 -4.49
CA THR A 134 -24.42 -31.11 -4.94
C THR A 134 -23.39 -31.02 -6.05
N THR A 135 -23.63 -30.12 -7.00
CA THR A 135 -22.70 -29.76 -8.08
C THR A 135 -22.39 -28.26 -7.98
N PRO A 136 -21.32 -27.87 -7.27
CA PRO A 136 -20.87 -26.49 -7.23
C PRO A 136 -20.51 -25.96 -8.61
N GLU A 137 -20.68 -24.66 -8.80
CA GLU A 137 -20.13 -23.95 -9.95
C GLU A 137 -18.60 -24.04 -9.97
N GLY A 138 -17.99 -23.88 -11.14
CA GLY A 138 -16.53 -23.91 -11.29
C GLY A 138 -15.82 -22.71 -10.65
N ASN A 139 -16.59 -21.67 -10.32
CA ASN A 139 -16.10 -20.46 -9.67
C ASN A 139 -17.17 -19.81 -8.77
N TYR A 140 -16.74 -18.99 -7.82
CA TYR A 140 -17.60 -18.20 -6.95
C TYR A 140 -17.00 -16.83 -6.66
N VAL A 141 -17.83 -15.79 -6.66
CA VAL A 141 -17.43 -14.46 -6.18
C VAL A 141 -17.48 -14.45 -4.65
N LEU A 142 -16.41 -14.00 -4.01
CA LEU A 142 -16.29 -13.97 -2.54
C LEU A 142 -16.89 -12.71 -1.91
N ASN A 143 -16.84 -11.58 -2.59
CA ASN A 143 -17.31 -10.29 -2.07
C ASN A 143 -18.67 -9.89 -2.64
N ALA A 144 -19.55 -9.35 -1.78
CA ALA A 144 -20.89 -8.90 -2.16
C ALA A 144 -20.89 -7.62 -3.00
N ALA A 145 -19.88 -6.77 -2.82
CA ALA A 145 -19.73 -5.51 -3.53
C ALA A 145 -18.29 -5.37 -4.03
N ALA A 146 -18.13 -4.74 -5.20
CA ALA A 146 -16.83 -4.43 -5.76
C ALA A 146 -15.97 -3.65 -4.76
N LEU A 147 -14.69 -4.01 -4.65
CA LEU A 147 -13.72 -3.23 -3.88
C LEU A 147 -13.67 -1.78 -4.39
N PRO A 148 -13.31 -0.78 -3.56
CA PRO A 148 -13.18 0.61 -4.02
C PRO A 148 -12.19 0.77 -5.18
N ALA A 149 -12.44 1.72 -6.09
CA ALA A 149 -11.61 1.91 -7.29
C ALA A 149 -10.11 2.12 -6.98
N ALA A 150 -9.78 2.77 -5.87
CA ALA A 150 -8.41 3.02 -5.43
C ALA A 150 -7.60 1.76 -5.08
N VAL A 151 -8.24 0.59 -4.97
CA VAL A 151 -7.58 -0.68 -4.63
C VAL A 151 -7.85 -1.78 -5.67
N ARG A 152 -8.26 -1.40 -6.89
CA ARG A 152 -8.47 -2.34 -8.00
C ARG A 152 -7.22 -2.41 -8.86
N PRO A 153 -6.82 -3.60 -9.32
CA PRO A 153 -5.70 -3.70 -10.23
C PRO A 153 -6.10 -3.22 -11.64
N GLN A 154 -5.14 -2.68 -12.40
CA GLN A 154 -5.38 -2.25 -13.79
C GLN A 154 -5.51 -3.43 -14.77
N THR A 155 -4.88 -4.56 -14.43
CA THR A 155 -4.96 -5.82 -15.17
C THR A 155 -5.36 -6.95 -14.23
N LEU A 156 -5.94 -8.03 -14.74
CA LEU A 156 -6.27 -9.21 -13.93
C LEU A 156 -5.05 -9.69 -13.14
N ARG A 157 -5.21 -9.89 -11.83
CA ARG A 157 -4.19 -10.52 -10.99
C ARG A 157 -4.68 -11.87 -10.52
N THR A 158 -3.91 -12.91 -10.83
CA THR A 158 -4.20 -14.29 -10.45
C THR A 158 -3.19 -14.76 -9.42
N VAL A 159 -3.69 -15.34 -8.33
CA VAL A 159 -2.85 -15.91 -7.26
C VAL A 159 -3.45 -17.22 -6.76
N THR A 160 -2.62 -18.08 -6.21
CA THR A 160 -3.06 -19.32 -5.55
C THR A 160 -3.45 -19.02 -4.10
N VAL A 161 -4.59 -19.54 -3.65
CA VAL A 161 -5.04 -19.44 -2.26
C VAL A 161 -5.24 -20.82 -1.66
N PRO A 162 -4.77 -21.08 -0.42
CA PRO A 162 -4.98 -22.36 0.23
C PRO A 162 -6.44 -22.57 0.63
N CYS A 163 -6.89 -23.81 0.57
CA CYS A 163 -8.20 -24.23 1.04
C CYS A 163 -8.10 -25.52 1.85
N SER A 164 -9.18 -25.85 2.55
CA SER A 164 -9.30 -27.11 3.27
C SER A 164 -9.10 -28.32 2.34
N ASP A 165 -8.39 -29.34 2.82
CA ASP A 165 -8.40 -30.70 2.28
C ASP A 165 -9.65 -31.49 2.74
N ALA A 166 -10.23 -31.13 3.89
CA ALA A 166 -11.48 -31.74 4.33
C ALA A 166 -12.59 -31.55 3.28
N SER A 167 -13.19 -32.64 2.81
CA SER A 167 -14.24 -32.64 1.76
C SER A 167 -13.80 -32.01 0.43
N SER A 168 -12.50 -31.99 0.13
CA SER A 168 -11.95 -31.40 -1.08
C SER A 168 -10.75 -32.21 -1.58
N ASP A 169 -10.78 -32.64 -2.84
CA ASP A 169 -9.66 -33.32 -3.50
C ASP A 169 -8.45 -32.38 -3.75
N ARG A 170 -8.53 -31.10 -3.34
CA ARG A 170 -7.51 -30.07 -3.54
C ARG A 170 -7.26 -29.28 -2.26
N ILE A 171 -6.01 -28.85 -2.10
CA ILE A 171 -5.53 -28.00 -0.99
C ILE A 171 -5.35 -26.54 -1.39
N ALA A 172 -5.62 -26.20 -2.64
CA ALA A 172 -5.50 -24.85 -3.15
C ALA A 172 -6.51 -24.59 -4.27
N LEU A 173 -6.94 -23.33 -4.35
CA LEU A 173 -7.79 -22.78 -5.39
C LEU A 173 -7.07 -21.62 -6.08
N LYS A 174 -7.56 -21.24 -7.25
CA LYS A 174 -7.10 -20.05 -7.97
C LYS A 174 -7.98 -18.87 -7.56
N LEU A 175 -7.40 -17.76 -7.11
CA LEU A 175 -8.09 -16.49 -6.88
C LEU A 175 -7.74 -15.51 -7.99
N ASP A 176 -8.78 -14.95 -8.61
CA ASP A 176 -8.68 -13.83 -9.53
C ASP A 176 -9.16 -12.54 -8.84
N VAL A 177 -8.26 -11.58 -8.71
CA VAL A 177 -8.58 -10.19 -8.35
C VAL A 177 -8.85 -9.43 -9.64
N GLN A 178 -10.13 -9.21 -9.92
CA GLN A 178 -10.58 -8.63 -11.18
C GLN A 178 -10.45 -7.11 -11.19
N THR A 179 -10.30 -6.53 -12.38
CA THR A 179 -10.20 -5.07 -12.60
C THR A 179 -11.48 -4.32 -12.22
N ASN A 180 -12.62 -5.02 -12.19
CA ASN A 180 -13.91 -4.49 -11.71
C ASN A 180 -14.03 -4.51 -10.17
N GLY A 181 -13.05 -5.04 -9.43
CA GLY A 181 -13.05 -5.10 -7.97
C GLY A 181 -13.71 -6.34 -7.37
N PHE A 182 -14.05 -7.37 -8.15
CA PHE A 182 -14.54 -8.65 -7.63
C PHE A 182 -13.42 -9.67 -7.43
N LEU A 183 -13.56 -10.47 -6.37
CA LEU A 183 -12.67 -11.54 -5.97
C LEU A 183 -13.31 -12.85 -6.36
N ASN A 184 -12.84 -13.47 -7.43
CA ASN A 184 -13.44 -14.69 -7.96
C ASN A 184 -12.53 -15.88 -7.70
N VAL A 185 -13.02 -16.87 -6.93
CA VAL A 185 -12.29 -18.10 -6.66
C VAL A 185 -12.70 -19.17 -7.65
N PHE A 186 -11.74 -19.89 -8.21
CA PHE A 186 -11.90 -20.92 -9.22
C PHE A 186 -11.38 -22.27 -8.73
N GLY A 187 -11.96 -23.34 -9.29
CA GLY A 187 -11.51 -24.71 -9.07
C GLY A 187 -12.39 -25.50 -8.12
N THR A 188 -13.56 -24.96 -7.75
CA THR A 188 -14.62 -25.68 -7.04
C THR A 188 -15.32 -26.67 -7.96
N GLY A 189 -15.97 -27.68 -7.39
CA GLY A 189 -16.70 -28.68 -8.17
C GLY A 189 -17.22 -29.83 -7.32
N ALA A 190 -17.75 -30.87 -7.94
CA ALA A 190 -18.43 -31.97 -7.25
C ALA A 190 -17.55 -32.67 -6.18
N LYS A 191 -16.23 -32.72 -6.40
CA LYS A 191 -15.23 -33.27 -5.47
C LYS A 191 -14.34 -32.23 -4.79
N VAL A 192 -14.53 -30.94 -5.09
CA VAL A 192 -13.73 -29.84 -4.54
C VAL A 192 -14.67 -28.88 -3.82
N LYS A 193 -14.95 -29.19 -2.54
CA LYS A 193 -15.92 -28.51 -1.69
C LYS A 193 -15.29 -28.09 -0.36
N PRO A 194 -14.22 -27.27 -0.38
CA PRO A 194 -13.51 -26.95 0.83
C PRO A 194 -14.43 -26.15 1.79
N PRO A 195 -14.59 -26.55 3.07
CA PRO A 195 -15.36 -25.80 4.05
C PRO A 195 -14.75 -24.43 4.38
N TRP A 196 -13.49 -24.20 4.02
CA TRP A 196 -12.83 -22.91 4.18
C TRP A 196 -11.80 -22.62 3.08
N ILE A 197 -11.59 -21.34 2.81
CA ILE A 197 -10.58 -20.82 1.88
C ILE A 197 -9.85 -19.68 2.60
N SER A 198 -8.53 -19.75 2.69
CA SER A 198 -7.69 -18.78 3.40
C SER A 198 -7.03 -17.81 2.43
N LEU A 199 -7.05 -16.52 2.76
CA LEU A 199 -6.41 -15.44 2.02
C LEU A 199 -5.28 -14.80 2.84
N ASN A 200 -4.80 -15.49 3.89
CA ASN A 200 -3.72 -15.02 4.74
C ASN A 200 -2.42 -14.87 3.94
N GLY A 201 -1.87 -13.66 3.97
CA GLY A 201 -0.59 -13.36 3.32
C GLY A 201 -0.66 -13.24 1.80
N THR A 202 -1.85 -13.31 1.21
CA THR A 202 -2.03 -13.09 -0.23
C THR A 202 -1.78 -11.62 -0.56
N ILE A 203 -0.88 -11.36 -1.51
CA ILE A 203 -0.53 -10.02 -1.99
C ILE A 203 -0.62 -10.01 -3.51
N VAL A 204 -1.22 -8.97 -4.08
CA VAL A 204 -1.22 -8.71 -5.52
C VAL A 204 -0.79 -7.28 -5.80
N SER A 205 -0.04 -7.06 -6.89
CA SER A 205 0.25 -5.72 -7.38
C SER A 205 -0.98 -5.05 -7.98
N LEU A 206 -1.08 -3.73 -7.87
CA LEU A 206 -2.16 -2.95 -8.49
C LEU A 206 -1.83 -2.52 -9.93
#